data_AF-D9VXK1-F1
#
_entry.id   AF-D9VXK1-F1
#
_cell.length_a   1.000
_cell.length_b   1.000
_cell.length_c   1.000
_cell.angle_alpha   90.00
_cell.angle_beta   90.00
_cell.angle_gamma   90.00
#
_symmetry.space_group_name_H-M   'P 1'
#
loop_
_entity.id
_entity.type
_entity.pdbx_description
1 polymer ?
#
loop_
_entity_poly.entity_id
_entity_poly.type
_entity_poly.pdbx_seq_one_letter_code
_entity_poly.pdbx_strand_id
1 'polypeptide(L)'
;MKADQAEPVTSSADGSIGVTIKYGAGYADTWAVFRGSVEQVRTQICGFFGFECKDWTGLSLSDLVVNATNLAHGKGNIASILDARIISDAPAPTPENDPWAAASASTPEQPTANKSAWILGEIEKAPSLDELKKLWAANQAMFEDPAVMAAYKARGRALKNG
;
A
#
# COMPACT_ATOMS: atom_id res chain seq x y z
N MET A 1 -15.47 -32.83 -13.84
CA MET A 1 -14.28 -32.41 -13.07
C MET A 1 -13.05 -32.83 -13.87
N LYS A 2 -12.40 -31.89 -14.57
CA LYS A 2 -11.09 -32.14 -15.18
C LYS A 2 -10.06 -31.38 -14.36
N ALA A 3 -9.04 -32.11 -13.91
CA ALA A 3 -7.96 -31.60 -13.10
C ALA A 3 -7.25 -30.46 -13.83
N ASP A 4 -7.18 -29.32 -13.16
CA ASP A 4 -6.34 -28.18 -13.50
C ASP A 4 -4.88 -28.66 -13.38
N GLN A 5 -4.28 -28.98 -14.53
CA GLN A 5 -2.87 -29.30 -14.60
C GLN A 5 -2.12 -27.98 -14.44
N ALA A 6 -1.66 -27.70 -13.22
CA ALA A 6 -0.60 -26.75 -13.00
C ALA A 6 0.62 -27.28 -13.77
N GLU A 7 0.88 -26.73 -14.96
CA GLU A 7 2.07 -27.08 -15.73
C GLU A 7 3.30 -26.78 -14.86
N PRO A 8 4.17 -27.78 -14.62
CA PRO A 8 5.40 -27.55 -13.88
C PRO A 8 6.22 -26.49 -14.61
N VAL A 9 6.98 -25.69 -13.87
CA VAL A 9 7.96 -24.75 -14.44
C VAL A 9 8.92 -25.56 -15.31
N THR A 10 8.65 -25.66 -16.60
CA THR A 10 9.50 -26.37 -17.55
C THR A 10 10.67 -25.46 -17.84
N SER A 11 11.83 -25.78 -17.27
CA SER A 11 13.09 -25.27 -17.80
C SER A 11 13.22 -25.76 -19.24
N SER A 12 13.24 -24.84 -20.19
CA SER A 12 13.55 -25.14 -21.58
C SER A 12 14.95 -25.75 -21.67
N ALA A 13 15.24 -26.48 -22.76
CA ALA A 13 16.53 -27.18 -22.94
C ALA A 13 17.78 -26.27 -22.90
N ASP A 14 17.58 -24.96 -23.02
CA ASP A 14 18.59 -23.90 -22.91
C ASP A 14 18.77 -23.34 -21.48
N GLY A 15 18.07 -23.91 -20.49
CA GLY A 15 18.08 -23.43 -19.10
C GLY A 15 17.21 -22.19 -18.86
N SER A 16 16.44 -21.74 -19.87
CA SER A 16 15.47 -20.65 -19.68
C SER A 16 14.22 -21.13 -18.96
N ILE A 17 13.57 -20.22 -18.25
CA ILE A 17 12.29 -20.45 -17.57
C ILE A 17 11.19 -19.62 -18.21
N GLY A 18 9.96 -20.11 -18.13
CA GLY A 18 8.75 -19.38 -18.47
C GLY A 18 7.90 -19.14 -17.23
N VAL A 19 7.42 -17.92 -17.04
CA VAL A 19 6.46 -17.56 -16.00
C VAL A 19 5.24 -16.93 -16.65
N THR A 20 4.06 -17.46 -16.37
CA THR A 20 2.78 -16.93 -16.82
C THR A 20 1.99 -16.42 -15.62
N ILE A 21 1.53 -15.17 -15.68
CA ILE A 21 0.70 -14.56 -14.64
C ILE A 21 -0.64 -14.18 -15.25
N LYS A 22 -1.71 -14.83 -14.78
CA LYS A 22 -3.09 -14.55 -15.19
C LYS A 22 -3.73 -13.51 -14.28
N TYR A 23 -4.60 -12.68 -14.84
CA TYR A 23 -5.28 -11.60 -14.11
C TYR A 23 -6.65 -12.04 -13.57
N GLY A 24 -7.14 -13.21 -14.00
CA GLY A 24 -8.34 -13.85 -13.50
C GLY A 24 -8.42 -15.33 -13.91
N ALA A 25 -9.52 -15.98 -13.54
CA ALA A 25 -9.72 -17.42 -13.74
C ALA A 25 -10.35 -17.78 -15.10
N GLY A 26 -10.90 -16.80 -15.81
CA GLY A 26 -11.54 -16.95 -17.11
C GLY A 26 -10.55 -17.12 -18.26
N TYR A 27 -11.00 -17.79 -19.32
CA TYR A 27 -10.20 -17.98 -20.53
C TYR A 27 -10.01 -16.68 -21.32
N ALA A 28 -10.93 -15.72 -21.16
CA ALA A 28 -10.85 -14.40 -21.80
C ALA A 28 -10.10 -13.37 -20.94
N ASP A 29 -9.69 -13.73 -19.72
CA ASP A 29 -8.97 -12.82 -18.85
C ASP A 29 -7.57 -12.58 -19.40
N THR A 30 -7.02 -11.40 -19.14
CA THR A 30 -5.69 -11.04 -19.61
C THR A 30 -4.61 -11.80 -18.83
N TRP A 31 -3.47 -12.03 -19.49
CA TRP A 31 -2.30 -12.62 -18.87
C TRP A 31 -1.02 -12.03 -19.45
N ALA A 32 0.05 -12.10 -18.66
CA ALA A 32 1.40 -11.74 -19.08
C ALA A 32 2.29 -12.99 -19.05
N VAL A 33 3.20 -13.11 -20.02
CA VAL A 33 4.16 -14.20 -20.11
C VAL A 33 5.58 -13.64 -20.17
N PHE A 34 6.44 -14.15 -19.29
CA PHE A 34 7.84 -13.76 -19.17
C PHE A 34 8.72 -14.97 -19.48
N ARG A 35 9.77 -14.77 -20.27
CA ARG A 35 10.71 -15.83 -20.66
C ARG A 35 12.15 -15.34 -20.60
N GLY A 36 13.06 -16.22 -20.20
CA GLY A 36 14.49 -15.95 -20.16
C GLY A 36 15.19 -16.66 -19.02
N SER A 37 16.39 -16.20 -18.67
CA SER A 37 17.05 -16.62 -17.43
C SER A 37 16.27 -16.17 -16.19
N VAL A 38 16.58 -16.75 -15.03
CA VAL A 38 15.98 -16.37 -13.74
C VAL A 38 16.13 -14.87 -13.47
N GLU A 39 17.30 -14.30 -13.74
CA GLU A 39 17.56 -12.87 -13.57
C GLU A 39 16.75 -12.02 -14.56
N GLN A 40 16.70 -12.42 -15.82
CA GLN A 40 15.93 -11.72 -16.84
C GLN A 40 14.44 -11.70 -16.50
N VAL A 41 13.87 -12.85 -16.11
CA VAL A 41 12.46 -12.94 -15.72
C VAL A 41 12.18 -12.08 -14.48
N ARG A 42 13.08 -12.06 -13.50
CA ARG A 42 12.96 -11.15 -12.34
C ARG A 42 12.88 -9.68 -12.78
N THR A 43 13.83 -9.22 -13.59
CA THR A 43 13.86 -7.84 -14.08
C THR A 43 12.61 -7.49 -14.88
N GLN A 44 12.15 -8.41 -15.74
CA GLN A 44 10.93 -8.24 -16.52
C GLN A 44 9.70 -8.11 -15.62
N ILE A 45 9.54 -8.98 -14.61
CA ILE A 45 8.41 -8.91 -13.67
C ILE A 45 8.42 -7.60 -12.89
N CYS A 46 9.59 -7.18 -12.36
CA CYS A 46 9.71 -5.89 -11.68
C CYS A 46 9.28 -4.73 -12.57
N GLY A 47 9.85 -4.64 -13.78
CA GLY A 47 9.56 -3.54 -14.70
C GLY A 47 8.10 -3.52 -15.19
N PHE A 48 7.53 -4.69 -15.44
CA PHE A 48 6.16 -4.81 -15.94
C PHE A 48 5.11 -4.46 -14.87
N PHE A 49 5.33 -4.86 -13.62
CA PHE A 49 4.40 -4.59 -12.52
C PHE A 49 4.69 -3.28 -11.76
N GLY A 50 5.83 -2.64 -12.02
CA GLY A 50 6.24 -1.38 -11.37
C GLY A 50 6.88 -1.57 -10.00
N PHE A 51 7.46 -2.75 -9.72
CA PHE A 51 8.19 -2.98 -8.48
C PHE A 51 9.61 -2.40 -8.57
N GLU A 52 10.04 -1.73 -7.52
CA GLU A 52 11.45 -1.34 -7.37
C GLU A 52 12.30 -2.58 -7.09
N CYS A 53 12.94 -3.11 -8.13
CA CYS A 53 13.64 -4.39 -8.05
C CYS A 53 14.71 -4.46 -6.93
N LYS A 54 15.23 -3.31 -6.47
CA LYS A 54 16.15 -3.19 -5.32
C LYS A 54 15.50 -3.61 -4.00
N ASP A 55 14.25 -3.23 -3.78
CA ASP A 55 13.48 -3.54 -2.56
C ASP A 55 13.13 -5.03 -2.45
N TRP A 56 13.23 -5.76 -3.58
CA TRP A 56 12.83 -7.16 -3.71
C TRP A 56 14.01 -8.11 -3.97
N THR A 57 15.25 -7.64 -3.80
CA THR A 57 16.48 -8.45 -3.93
C THR A 57 16.57 -9.56 -2.90
N GLY A 58 15.92 -9.41 -1.73
CA GLY A 58 15.89 -10.41 -0.67
C GLY A 58 14.88 -11.53 -0.87
N LEU A 59 13.99 -11.43 -1.86
CA LEU A 59 12.92 -12.40 -2.09
C LEU A 59 13.27 -13.39 -3.18
N SER A 60 12.83 -14.64 -3.02
CA SER A 60 12.97 -15.66 -4.05
C SER A 60 12.15 -15.28 -5.30
N LEU A 61 12.48 -15.87 -6.46
CA LEU A 61 11.68 -15.63 -7.67
C LEU A 61 10.22 -16.10 -7.48
N SER A 62 10.00 -17.20 -6.75
CA SER A 62 8.65 -17.69 -6.45
C SER A 62 7.85 -16.68 -5.63
N ASP A 63 8.45 -16.04 -4.62
CA ASP A 63 7.76 -15.02 -3.82
C ASP A 63 7.43 -13.80 -4.67
N LEU A 64 8.34 -13.37 -5.55
CA LEU A 64 8.08 -12.29 -6.48
C LEU A 64 6.90 -12.62 -7.41
N VAL A 65 6.83 -13.86 -7.92
CA VAL A 65 5.72 -14.32 -8.77
C VAL A 65 4.39 -14.33 -8.02
N VAL A 66 4.37 -14.75 -6.75
CA VAL A 66 3.16 -14.69 -5.92
C VAL A 66 2.69 -13.23 -5.74
N ASN A 67 3.60 -12.33 -5.42
CA ASN A 67 3.26 -10.92 -5.24
C ASN A 67 2.75 -10.27 -6.53
N ALA A 68 3.41 -10.57 -7.66
CA ALA A 68 2.96 -10.14 -8.97
C ALA A 68 1.56 -10.69 -9.34
N THR A 69 1.28 -11.95 -8.98
CA THR A 69 -0.04 -12.58 -9.20
C THR A 69 -1.12 -11.92 -8.37
N ASN A 70 -0.86 -11.64 -7.09
CA ASN A 70 -1.81 -10.95 -6.21
C ASN A 70 -2.13 -9.54 -6.74
N LEU A 71 -1.12 -8.82 -7.22
CA LEU A 71 -1.31 -7.51 -7.86
C LEU A 71 -2.12 -7.63 -9.16
N ALA A 72 -1.84 -8.63 -10.00
CA ALA A 72 -2.57 -8.88 -11.23
C ALA A 72 -4.06 -9.15 -10.97
N HIS A 73 -4.39 -10.02 -10.01
CA HIS A 73 -5.76 -10.29 -9.59
C HIS A 73 -6.45 -9.04 -9.02
N GLY A 74 -5.74 -8.26 -8.18
CA GLY A 74 -6.26 -7.00 -7.66
C GLY A 74 -6.65 -6.03 -8.79
N LYS A 75 -5.75 -5.85 -9.77
CA LYS A 75 -6.02 -5.00 -10.95
C LYS A 75 -7.18 -5.53 -11.79
N GLY A 76 -7.21 -6.83 -12.06
CA GLY A 76 -8.28 -7.49 -12.82
C GLY A 76 -9.65 -7.34 -12.16
N ASN A 77 -9.74 -7.55 -10.85
CA ASN A 77 -10.97 -7.39 -10.07
C ASN A 77 -11.46 -5.94 -10.07
N ILE A 78 -10.56 -4.96 -9.84
CA ILE A 78 -10.94 -3.54 -9.86
C ILE A 78 -11.46 -3.13 -11.24
N ALA A 79 -10.75 -3.51 -12.31
CA ALA A 79 -11.16 -3.18 -13.68
C ALA A 79 -12.50 -3.83 -14.05
N SER A 80 -12.70 -5.11 -13.73
CA SER A 80 -13.91 -5.85 -14.11
C SER A 80 -15.14 -5.49 -13.28
N ILE A 81 -14.99 -5.25 -11.98
CA ILE A 81 -16.12 -4.98 -11.08
C ILE A 81 -16.58 -3.51 -11.18
N LEU A 82 -15.64 -2.58 -11.34
CA LEU A 82 -15.90 -1.14 -11.25
C LEU A 82 -15.83 -0.41 -12.60
N ASP A 83 -15.63 -1.13 -13.71
CA ASP A 83 -15.30 -0.55 -15.03
C ASP A 83 -14.15 0.48 -14.95
N ALA A 84 -13.24 0.26 -14.00
CA ALA A 84 -12.17 1.18 -13.70
C ALA A 84 -11.11 1.14 -14.80
N ARG A 85 -10.57 2.31 -15.14
CA ARG A 85 -9.49 2.47 -16.12
C ARG A 85 -8.24 3.00 -15.44
N ILE A 86 -7.09 2.45 -15.84
CA ILE A 86 -5.79 2.93 -15.36
C ILE A 86 -5.50 4.27 -16.05
N ILE A 87 -5.33 5.33 -15.27
CA ILE A 87 -4.82 6.62 -15.72
C ILE A 87 -3.37 6.77 -15.28
N SER A 88 -2.56 7.44 -16.10
CA SER A 88 -1.21 7.81 -15.69
C SER A 88 -1.28 8.94 -14.68
N ASP A 89 -0.39 8.90 -13.68
CA ASP A 89 -0.20 9.98 -12.70
C ASP A 89 0.58 11.18 -13.30
N ALA A 90 0.62 11.27 -14.63
CA ALA A 90 1.12 12.46 -15.29
C ALA A 90 0.18 13.61 -14.90
N PRO A 91 0.70 14.75 -14.41
CA PRO A 91 -0.14 15.85 -13.98
C PRO A 91 -1.06 16.23 -15.13
N ALA A 92 -2.36 16.04 -14.93
CA ALA A 92 -3.35 16.49 -15.89
C ALA A 92 -3.14 18.00 -16.09
N PRO A 93 -3.19 18.52 -17.33
CA PRO A 93 -3.17 19.97 -17.52
C PRO A 93 -4.35 20.55 -16.75
N THR A 94 -4.06 21.38 -15.75
CA THR A 94 -5.08 22.03 -14.94
C THR A 94 -5.95 22.88 -15.87
N PRO A 95 -7.27 22.64 -15.92
CA PRO A 95 -8.18 23.55 -16.61
C PRO A 95 -8.08 24.91 -15.93
N GLU A 96 -7.81 25.96 -16.70
CA GLU A 96 -7.48 27.31 -16.19
C GLU A 96 -8.62 27.98 -15.40
N ASN A 97 -9.80 27.33 -15.28
CA ASN A 97 -10.99 27.84 -14.59
C ASN A 97 -11.82 26.73 -13.89
N ASP A 98 -11.21 25.67 -13.34
CA ASP A 98 -11.99 24.69 -12.55
C ASP A 98 -12.27 25.22 -11.12
N PRO A 99 -13.54 25.46 -10.72
CA PRO A 99 -13.88 25.84 -9.35
C PRO A 99 -13.53 24.77 -8.29
N TRP A 100 -13.20 23.55 -8.70
CA TRP A 100 -12.73 22.46 -7.83
C TRP A 100 -11.21 22.35 -7.74
N ALA A 101 -10.44 23.14 -8.48
CA ALA A 101 -8.97 23.12 -8.45
C ALA A 101 -8.41 23.40 -7.03
N ALA A 102 -9.12 24.19 -6.22
CA ALA A 102 -8.76 24.47 -4.83
C ALA A 102 -8.92 23.24 -3.90
N ALA A 103 -9.78 22.27 -4.23
CA ALA A 103 -9.97 21.07 -3.43
C ALA A 103 -8.88 20.01 -3.71
N SER A 104 -8.39 19.95 -4.95
CA SER A 104 -7.29 19.05 -5.37
C SER A 104 -5.90 19.55 -4.94
N ALA A 105 -5.78 20.80 -4.48
CA ALA A 105 -4.57 21.35 -3.87
C ALA A 105 -4.39 20.94 -2.40
N SER A 106 -5.05 19.85 -1.96
CA SER A 106 -4.69 19.18 -0.73
C SER A 106 -3.36 18.48 -0.93
N THR A 107 -2.26 19.23 -0.82
CA THR A 107 -0.92 18.66 -0.63
C THR A 107 -1.06 17.57 0.43
N PRO A 108 -0.73 16.29 0.15
CA PRO A 108 -0.67 15.29 1.20
C PRO A 108 0.29 15.86 2.23
N GLU A 109 -0.25 16.13 3.42
CA GLU A 109 0.49 16.74 4.51
C GLU A 109 1.73 15.87 4.69
N GLN A 110 2.87 16.44 4.32
CA GLN A 110 4.17 15.81 4.48
C GLN A 110 4.16 15.28 5.91
N PRO A 111 4.38 13.97 6.16
CA PRO A 111 4.30 13.43 7.50
C PRO A 111 5.31 14.22 8.30
N THR A 112 4.82 15.20 9.06
CA THR A 112 5.65 15.88 10.02
C THR A 112 6.05 14.73 10.92
N ALA A 113 7.36 14.53 11.04
CA ALA A 113 7.96 13.51 11.88
C ALA A 113 7.71 13.83 13.37
N ASN A 114 6.52 14.33 13.69
CA ASN A 114 6.04 14.44 15.04
C ASN A 114 5.64 13.02 15.45
N LYS A 115 6.63 12.30 15.99
CA LYS A 115 6.47 10.96 16.59
C LYS A 115 5.32 10.91 17.62
N SER A 116 4.87 12.08 18.08
CA SER A 116 3.80 12.27 19.04
C SER A 116 2.44 12.63 18.42
N ALA A 117 2.31 12.73 17.09
CA ALA A 117 1.04 13.08 16.44
C ALA A 117 -0.07 12.07 16.74
N TRP A 118 0.27 10.78 16.83
CA TRP A 118 -0.71 9.73 17.16
C TRP A 118 -1.24 9.85 18.59
N ILE A 119 -0.39 10.25 19.55
CA ILE A 119 -0.80 10.30 20.97
C ILE A 119 -1.75 11.48 21.25
N LEU A 120 -1.68 12.55 20.45
CA LEU A 120 -2.62 13.67 20.54
C LEU A 120 -4.05 13.22 20.25
N GLY A 121 -4.24 12.37 19.22
CA GLY A 121 -5.55 11.80 18.89
C GLY A 121 -6.07 10.83 19.95
N GLU A 122 -5.18 10.08 20.61
CA GLU A 122 -5.58 9.16 21.68
C GLU A 122 -5.92 9.88 22.99
N ILE A 123 -5.24 11.01 23.29
CA ILE A 123 -5.62 11.89 24.41
C ILE A 123 -7.03 12.46 24.19
N GLU A 124 -7.36 12.90 22.98
CA GLU A 124 -8.68 13.47 22.69
C GLU A 124 -9.82 12.45 22.84
N LYS A 125 -9.57 11.19 22.49
CA LYS A 125 -10.55 10.10 22.60
C LYS A 125 -10.71 9.56 24.02
N ALA A 126 -9.79 9.86 24.94
CA ALA A 126 -9.81 9.32 26.29
C ALA A 126 -11.17 9.64 26.99
N PRO A 127 -11.98 8.63 27.36
CA PRO A 127 -13.33 8.78 27.90
C PRO A 127 -13.35 9.05 29.41
N SER A 128 -12.24 8.79 30.13
CA SER A 128 -12.16 8.97 31.58
C SER A 128 -10.76 9.39 32.04
N LEU A 129 -10.68 9.97 33.25
CA LEU A 129 -9.40 10.35 33.87
C LEU A 129 -8.49 9.15 34.12
N ASP A 130 -9.05 7.97 34.39
CA ASP A 130 -8.25 6.76 34.62
C ASP A 130 -7.63 6.21 33.34
N GLU A 131 -8.34 6.30 32.21
CA GLU A 131 -7.76 5.96 30.89
C GLU A 131 -6.71 6.97 30.46
N LEU A 132 -6.92 8.26 30.73
CA LEU A 132 -5.95 9.31 30.47
C LEU A 132 -4.65 9.07 31.27
N LYS A 133 -4.73 8.66 32.54
CA LYS A 133 -3.57 8.30 33.37
C LYS A 133 -2.85 7.05 32.86
N LYS A 134 -3.57 6.03 32.40
CA LYS A 134 -2.97 4.82 31.80
C LYS A 134 -2.20 5.15 30.53
N LEU A 135 -2.76 6.02 29.69
CA LEU A 135 -2.13 6.49 28.46
C LEU A 135 -0.85 7.28 28.74
N TRP A 136 -0.82 8.09 29.80
CA TRP A 136 0.39 8.76 30.28
C TRP A 136 1.46 7.78 30.78
N ALA A 137 1.07 6.82 31.64
CA ALA A 137 2.00 5.85 32.19
C ALA A 137 2.65 4.96 31.11
N ALA A 138 1.90 4.59 30.07
CA ALA A 138 2.39 3.74 28.98
C ALA A 138 3.31 4.49 27.98
N ASN A 139 3.24 5.82 27.91
CA ASN A 139 3.87 6.58 26.82
C ASN A 139 4.68 7.79 27.31
N GLN A 140 5.28 7.71 28.51
CA GLN A 140 5.96 8.84 29.16
C GLN A 140 6.94 9.61 28.26
N ALA A 141 7.69 8.90 27.39
CA ALA A 141 8.64 9.52 26.46
C ALA A 141 7.97 10.48 25.44
N MET A 142 6.69 10.27 25.10
CA MET A 142 5.95 11.13 24.17
C MET A 142 5.43 12.41 24.84
N PHE A 143 5.39 12.45 26.18
CA PHE A 143 4.96 13.62 26.96
C PHE A 143 6.10 14.62 27.22
N GLU A 144 7.30 14.36 26.71
CA GLU A 144 8.37 15.37 26.65
C GLU A 144 8.02 16.51 25.67
N ASP A 145 7.12 16.25 24.72
CA ASP A 145 6.59 17.25 23.81
C ASP A 145 5.60 18.20 24.54
N PRO A 146 5.87 19.52 24.56
CA PRO A 146 4.97 20.51 25.14
C PRO A 146 3.53 20.46 24.59
N ALA A 147 3.34 20.10 23.32
CA ALA A 147 2.02 20.01 22.70
C ALA A 147 1.18 18.86 23.28
N VAL A 148 1.81 17.71 23.53
CA VAL A 148 1.17 16.52 24.12
C VAL A 148 0.76 16.81 25.57
N MET A 149 1.64 17.46 26.33
CA MET A 149 1.32 17.89 27.70
C MET A 149 0.20 18.93 27.77
N ALA A 150 0.11 19.82 26.79
CA ALA A 150 -0.99 20.78 26.67
C ALA A 150 -2.32 20.07 26.38
N ALA A 151 -2.34 19.14 25.42
CA ALA A 151 -3.52 18.35 25.08
C ALA A 151 -4.01 17.51 26.27
N TYR A 152 -3.09 16.85 26.98
CA TYR A 152 -3.40 16.06 28.17
C TYR A 152 -4.04 16.89 29.29
N LYS A 153 -3.49 18.08 29.58
CA LYS A 153 -4.05 18.99 30.57
C LYS A 153 -5.42 19.52 30.13
N ALA A 154 -5.60 19.83 28.85
CA ALA A 154 -6.88 20.30 28.30
C ALA A 154 -7.96 19.22 28.42
N ARG A 155 -7.67 17.98 28.00
CA ARG A 155 -8.60 16.86 28.14
C ARG A 155 -8.91 16.54 29.60
N GLY A 156 -7.91 16.52 30.48
CA GLY A 156 -8.10 16.28 31.91
C GLY A 156 -9.00 17.34 32.58
N ARG A 157 -8.94 18.60 32.12
CA ARG A 157 -9.86 19.66 32.58
C ARG A 157 -11.28 19.44 32.04
N ALA A 158 -11.42 19.10 30.76
CA ALA A 158 -12.71 18.82 30.15
C ALA A 158 -13.44 17.67 30.86
N LEU A 159 -12.73 16.59 31.17
CA LEU A 159 -13.27 15.42 31.90
C LEU A 159 -13.52 15.66 33.39
N LYS A 160 -12.98 16.74 33.97
CA LYS A 160 -13.23 17.12 35.37
C LYS A 160 -14.41 18.09 35.49
N ASN A 161 -14.71 18.83 34.44
CA ASN A 161 -15.74 19.87 34.40
C ASN A 161 -17.01 19.46 33.63
N GLY A 162 -17.00 18.30 32.96
CA GLY A 162 -18.18 17.64 32.37
C GLY A 162 -18.63 16.48 33.23
#